data_AF-A0AAP0J2X0-F1
#
_entry.id   AF-A0AAP0J2X0-F1
#
_cell.length_a   1.000
_cell.length_b   1.000
_cell.length_c   1.000
_cell.angle_alpha   90.00
_cell.angle_beta   90.00
_cell.angle_gamma   90.00
#
_symmetry.space_group_name_H-M   'P 1'
#
loop_
_entity.id
_entity.type
_entity.pdbx_description
1 polymer ?
#
loop_
_entity_poly.entity_id
_entity_poly.type
_entity_poly.pdbx_seq_one_letter_code
_entity_poly.pdbx_strand_id
1 'polypeptide(L)'
;MSISLEDVSMLLKIPVTGKVVAVENFARYTEESRSDAIKLVSRLLEVSIEDAEEEVNISKGLTVRKCWLKSRWCPKAGARNTTYPLLECTARAYLYLLSCTLFEDKSGSRVSIVLLKLLEDLDDVGKYAWGAAALAYLYRHLGSATRLQVSQIAGYLTLLEVF
;
A
#
# COMPACT_ATOMS: atom_id res chain seq x y z
N MET A 1 -4.89 1.89 27.91
CA MET A 1 -5.91 1.52 26.90
C MET A 1 -5.16 1.05 25.67
N SER A 2 -5.46 -0.13 25.14
CA SER A 2 -4.77 -0.69 23.96
C SER A 2 -5.81 -1.19 22.98
N ILE A 3 -5.64 -0.86 21.70
CA ILE A 3 -6.55 -1.23 20.62
C ILE A 3 -6.40 -2.73 20.31
N SER A 4 -7.48 -3.48 20.38
CA SER A 4 -7.51 -4.92 20.11
C SER A 4 -7.78 -5.23 18.63
N LEU A 5 -7.62 -6.50 18.23
CA LEU A 5 -8.04 -6.93 16.89
C LEU A 5 -9.56 -6.89 16.72
N GLU A 6 -10.33 -7.07 17.80
CA GLU A 6 -11.79 -6.95 17.76
C GLU A 6 -12.20 -5.51 17.44
N ASP A 7 -11.54 -4.53 18.05
CA ASP A 7 -11.74 -3.11 17.78
C ASP A 7 -11.48 -2.77 16.30
N VAL A 8 -10.35 -3.25 15.77
CA VAL A 8 -9.98 -3.06 14.36
C VAL A 8 -11.02 -3.70 13.43
N SER A 9 -11.46 -4.92 13.74
CA SER A 9 -12.49 -5.61 12.95
C SER A 9 -13.84 -4.90 13.00
N MET A 10 -14.21 -4.33 14.15
CA MET A 10 -15.49 -3.63 14.31
C MET A 10 -15.51 -2.30 13.55
N LEU A 11 -14.43 -1.52 13.64
CA LEU A 11 -14.33 -0.19 13.04
C LEU A 11 -14.08 -0.23 11.54
N LEU A 12 -13.09 -1.00 11.08
CA LEU A 12 -12.65 -0.98 9.69
C LEU A 12 -13.37 -1.98 8.80
N LYS A 13 -14.03 -2.99 9.39
CA LYS A 13 -14.70 -4.07 8.66
C LYS A 13 -13.78 -4.79 7.66
N ILE A 14 -12.47 -4.82 7.94
CA ILE A 14 -11.47 -5.54 7.16
C ILE A 14 -11.03 -6.83 7.89
N PRO A 15 -10.55 -7.86 7.18
CA PRO A 15 -10.17 -9.13 7.81
C PRO A 15 -9.00 -8.97 8.80
N VAL A 16 -9.18 -9.46 10.02
CA VAL A 16 -8.13 -9.52 11.06
C VAL A 16 -7.48 -10.90 11.16
N THR A 17 -8.11 -11.92 10.59
CA THR A 17 -7.60 -13.29 10.47
C THR A 17 -7.45 -13.66 9.00
N GLY A 18 -6.40 -14.39 8.63
CA GLY A 18 -6.14 -14.76 7.24
C GLY A 18 -4.67 -15.04 6.97
N LYS A 19 -4.30 -15.05 5.69
CA LYS A 19 -2.90 -15.15 5.23
C LYS A 19 -2.09 -13.99 5.81
N VAL A 20 -0.84 -14.28 6.20
CA VAL A 20 0.09 -13.27 6.71
C VAL A 20 0.41 -12.28 5.58
N VAL A 21 0.32 -10.98 5.88
CA VAL A 21 0.80 -9.91 5.02
C VAL A 21 2.32 -9.84 5.17
N ALA A 22 3.01 -10.75 4.50
CA ALA A 22 4.46 -10.75 4.39
C ALA A 22 4.82 -10.93 2.92
N VAL A 23 5.70 -10.06 2.42
CA VAL A 23 6.31 -10.23 1.10
C VAL A 23 7.76 -10.55 1.34
N GLU A 24 8.09 -11.81 1.17
CA GLU A 24 9.47 -12.25 1.08
C GLU A 24 10.10 -11.60 -0.17
N ASN A 25 11.39 -11.27 -0.08
CA ASN A 25 12.24 -10.77 -1.19
C ASN A 25 12.31 -9.24 -1.45
N PHE A 26 11.50 -8.39 -0.82
CA PHE A 26 11.63 -6.92 -0.95
C PHE A 26 12.31 -6.22 0.23
N ALA A 27 12.80 -6.98 1.21
CA ALA A 27 13.39 -6.45 2.44
C ALA A 27 14.76 -5.74 2.25
N ARG A 28 15.41 -5.91 1.09
CA ARG A 28 16.69 -5.27 0.77
C ARG A 28 16.60 -4.53 -0.56
N TYR A 29 17.03 -3.27 -0.57
CA TYR A 29 17.19 -2.52 -1.81
C TYR A 29 18.37 -3.11 -2.59
N THR A 30 18.09 -3.89 -3.63
CA THR A 30 19.07 -4.39 -4.61
C THR A 30 18.67 -3.95 -6.01
N GLU A 31 19.64 -3.86 -6.93
CA GLU A 31 19.35 -3.54 -8.34
C GLU A 31 18.41 -4.56 -8.98
N GLU A 32 18.51 -5.84 -8.60
CA GLU A 32 17.57 -6.90 -9.02
C GLU A 32 16.15 -6.61 -8.53
N SER A 33 15.99 -6.27 -7.24
CA SER A 33 14.68 -5.93 -6.65
C SER A 33 14.06 -4.70 -7.31
N ARG A 34 14.89 -3.78 -7.82
CA ARG A 34 14.45 -2.60 -8.56
C ARG A 34 13.91 -2.96 -9.95
N SER A 35 14.63 -3.79 -10.70
CA SER A 35 14.18 -4.28 -12.01
C SER A 35 12.85 -5.03 -11.87
N ASP A 36 12.73 -5.87 -10.85
CA ASP A 36 11.50 -6.62 -10.57
C ASP A 36 10.36 -5.70 -10.14
N ALA A 37 10.63 -4.65 -9.35
CA ALA A 37 9.66 -3.63 -9.02
C ALA A 37 9.12 -2.90 -10.26
N ILE A 38 9.99 -2.49 -11.19
CA ILE A 38 9.59 -1.79 -12.42
C ILE A 38 8.71 -2.71 -13.28
N LYS A 39 9.12 -3.97 -13.46
CA LYS A 39 8.32 -4.98 -14.19
C LYS A 39 6.97 -5.23 -13.53
N LEU A 40 6.93 -5.27 -12.20
CA LEU A 40 5.70 -5.48 -11.44
C LEU A 40 4.74 -4.30 -11.58
N VAL A 41 5.24 -3.07 -11.44
CA VAL A 41 4.45 -1.84 -11.63
C VAL A 41 3.90 -1.76 -13.05
N SER A 42 4.76 -1.97 -14.05
CA SER A 42 4.35 -1.95 -15.47
C SER A 42 3.27 -2.99 -15.77
N ARG A 43 3.45 -4.23 -15.29
CA ARG A 43 2.51 -5.33 -15.54
C ARG A 43 1.18 -5.18 -14.80
N LEU A 44 1.19 -4.81 -13.52
CA LEU A 44 -0.03 -4.82 -12.70
C LEU A 44 -0.87 -3.54 -12.85
N LEU A 45 -0.25 -2.42 -13.22
CA LEU A 45 -0.93 -1.16 -13.45
C LEU A 45 -1.11 -0.84 -14.95
N GLU A 46 -0.64 -1.71 -15.85
CA GLU A 46 -0.67 -1.51 -17.31
C GLU A 46 -0.05 -0.18 -17.75
N VAL A 47 1.16 0.11 -17.25
CA VAL A 47 1.92 1.32 -17.58
C VAL A 47 3.16 0.95 -18.40
N SER A 48 3.65 1.87 -19.25
CA SER A 48 4.92 1.68 -19.95
C SER A 48 6.06 1.44 -18.97
N ILE A 49 7.05 0.64 -19.40
CA ILE A 49 8.23 0.35 -18.58
C ILE A 49 9.01 1.66 -18.29
N GLU A 50 9.06 2.57 -19.27
CA GLU A 50 9.71 3.88 -19.17
C GLU A 50 9.09 4.75 -18.08
N ASP A 51 7.76 4.89 -18.05
CA ASP A 51 7.03 5.65 -17.03
C ASP A 51 7.22 5.05 -15.62
N ALA A 52 7.22 3.71 -15.53
CA ALA A 52 7.41 3.00 -14.28
C ALA A 52 8.85 3.17 -13.76
N GLU A 53 9.83 3.11 -14.64
CA GLU A 53 11.24 3.36 -14.32
C GLU A 53 11.46 4.80 -13.86
N GLU A 54 10.91 5.78 -14.57
CA GLU A 54 10.97 7.19 -14.18
C GLU A 54 10.40 7.40 -12.77
N GLU A 55 9.24 6.80 -12.47
CA GLU A 55 8.60 6.96 -11.17
C GLU A 55 9.39 6.31 -10.03
N VAL A 56 9.93 5.12 -10.24
CA VAL A 56 10.79 4.44 -9.26
C VAL A 56 12.10 5.23 -9.06
N ASN A 57 12.64 5.83 -10.13
CA ASN A 57 13.83 6.69 -10.07
C ASN A 57 13.59 7.95 -9.24
N ILE A 58 12.46 8.64 -9.46
CA ILE A 58 12.09 9.85 -8.70
C ILE A 58 11.80 9.51 -7.23
N SER A 59 11.17 8.38 -6.98
CA SER A 59 10.77 7.95 -5.64
C SER A 59 11.95 7.55 -4.76
N LYS A 60 13.12 7.23 -5.35
CA LYS A 60 14.35 6.84 -4.65
C LYS A 60 14.09 5.72 -3.62
N GLY A 61 13.74 4.54 -4.13
CA GLY A 61 13.44 3.35 -3.33
C GLY A 61 12.40 2.47 -4.01
N LEU A 62 12.02 1.35 -3.37
CA LEU A 62 10.96 0.45 -3.85
C LEU A 62 9.58 0.99 -3.48
N THR A 63 9.33 2.24 -3.89
CA THR A 63 8.11 3.00 -3.57
C THR A 63 7.60 3.76 -4.80
N VAL A 64 6.32 4.10 -4.80
CA VAL A 64 5.63 4.91 -5.80
C VAL A 64 4.96 6.09 -5.12
N ARG A 65 4.93 7.28 -5.75
CA ARG A 65 4.25 8.46 -5.20
C ARG A 65 2.73 8.34 -5.33
N LYS A 66 2.01 8.70 -4.26
CA LYS A 66 0.54 8.76 -4.24
C LYS A 66 0.00 9.71 -5.33
N CYS A 67 0.67 10.83 -5.59
CA CYS A 67 0.25 11.79 -6.62
C CYS A 67 0.34 11.22 -8.04
N TRP A 68 1.36 10.41 -8.33
CA TRP A 68 1.53 9.73 -9.61
C TRP A 68 0.41 8.72 -9.86
N LEU A 69 0.03 7.95 -8.83
CA LEU A 69 -1.12 7.04 -8.86
C LEU A 69 -2.44 7.79 -9.10
N LYS A 70 -2.70 8.84 -8.30
CA LYS A 70 -3.95 9.63 -8.43
C LYS A 70 -4.10 10.26 -9.82
N SER A 71 -3.02 10.77 -10.40
CA SER A 71 -3.05 11.39 -11.73
C SER A 71 -3.51 10.44 -12.84
N ARG A 72 -3.20 9.15 -12.71
CA ARG A 72 -3.47 8.12 -13.72
C ARG A 72 -4.81 7.41 -13.52
N TRP A 73 -5.15 7.03 -12.29
CA TRP A 73 -6.30 6.14 -12.03
C TRP A 73 -7.48 6.79 -11.30
N CYS A 74 -7.39 8.05 -10.83
CA CYS A 74 -8.60 8.74 -10.38
C CYS A 74 -9.52 8.98 -11.59
N PRO A 75 -10.85 8.76 -11.47
CA PRO A 75 -11.75 8.83 -12.60
C PRO A 75 -11.82 10.29 -13.02
N LYS A 76 -11.41 10.58 -14.26
CA LYS A 76 -11.69 11.89 -14.85
C LYS A 76 -13.19 11.94 -15.14
N ALA A 77 -13.85 13.03 -14.71
CA ALA A 77 -15.27 13.21 -14.93
C ALA A 77 -15.61 12.99 -16.43
N GLY A 78 -16.38 11.93 -16.73
CA GLY A 78 -16.87 11.65 -18.09
C GLY A 78 -16.33 10.40 -18.80
N ALA A 79 -15.37 9.65 -18.24
CA ALA A 79 -14.86 8.43 -18.88
C ALA A 79 -15.80 7.22 -18.61
N ARG A 80 -16.71 6.91 -19.54
CA ARG A 80 -17.73 5.85 -19.40
C ARG A 80 -17.41 4.52 -20.11
N ASN A 81 -16.21 4.38 -20.67
CA ASN A 81 -15.88 3.21 -21.51
C ASN A 81 -14.63 2.51 -20.95
N THR A 82 -14.81 1.61 -19.99
CA THR A 82 -13.72 0.79 -19.44
C THR A 82 -13.86 -0.64 -19.94
N THR A 83 -12.97 -1.05 -20.83
CA THR A 83 -12.75 -2.45 -21.23
C THR A 83 -12.32 -3.29 -20.01
N TYR A 84 -12.66 -4.59 -19.96
CA TYR A 84 -12.36 -5.48 -18.82
C TYR A 84 -10.91 -5.42 -18.26
N PRO A 85 -9.83 -5.34 -19.07
CA PRO A 85 -8.46 -5.23 -18.55
C PRO A 85 -8.24 -3.95 -17.71
N LEU A 86 -8.87 -2.84 -18.13
CA LEU A 86 -8.83 -1.58 -17.40
C LEU A 86 -9.53 -1.67 -16.05
N LEU A 87 -10.56 -2.51 -15.90
CA LEU A 87 -11.30 -2.62 -14.65
C LEU A 87 -10.44 -3.24 -13.54
N GLU A 88 -9.73 -4.33 -13.84
CA GLU A 88 -8.85 -4.97 -12.86
C GLU A 88 -7.66 -4.07 -12.50
N CYS A 89 -7.02 -3.44 -13.48
CA CYS A 89 -5.92 -2.51 -13.24
C CYS A 89 -6.39 -1.30 -12.41
N THR A 90 -7.58 -0.80 -12.71
CA THR A 90 -8.21 0.28 -11.93
C THR A 90 -8.51 -0.18 -10.50
N ALA A 91 -9.09 -1.38 -10.33
CA ALA A 91 -9.34 -1.95 -9.01
C ALA A 91 -8.03 -2.14 -8.21
N ARG A 92 -6.98 -2.67 -8.82
CA ARG A 92 -5.64 -2.78 -8.22
C ARG A 92 -5.10 -1.41 -7.82
N ALA A 93 -5.21 -0.39 -8.68
CA ALA A 93 -4.76 0.96 -8.37
C ALA A 93 -5.52 1.56 -7.18
N TYR A 94 -6.84 1.33 -7.08
CA TYR A 94 -7.64 1.77 -5.93
C TYR A 94 -7.29 1.03 -4.64
N LEU A 95 -7.17 -0.29 -4.70
CA LEU A 95 -6.75 -1.09 -3.54
C LEU A 95 -5.34 -0.72 -3.10
N TYR A 96 -4.46 -0.41 -4.05
CA TYR A 96 -3.13 0.08 -3.76
C TYR A 96 -3.20 1.46 -3.08
N LEU A 97 -4.02 2.39 -3.58
CA LEU A 97 -4.29 3.67 -2.92
C LEU A 97 -4.90 3.52 -1.52
N LEU A 98 -5.76 2.53 -1.30
CA LEU A 98 -6.35 2.23 0.00
C LEU A 98 -5.31 1.65 0.96
N SER A 99 -4.43 0.77 0.48
CA SER A 99 -3.33 0.25 1.29
C SER A 99 -2.40 1.36 1.78
N CYS A 100 -2.30 2.48 1.05
CA CYS A 100 -1.55 3.67 1.49
C CYS A 100 -2.09 4.34 2.75
N THR A 101 -3.38 4.22 3.03
CA THR A 101 -3.98 4.79 4.25
C THR A 101 -3.71 3.86 5.42
N LEU A 102 -3.84 2.54 5.21
CA LEU A 102 -3.55 1.53 6.24
C LEU A 102 -2.07 1.50 6.65
N PHE A 103 -1.17 1.65 5.68
CA PHE A 103 0.28 1.54 5.87
C PHE A 103 1.00 2.87 5.59
N GLU A 104 0.38 3.99 5.98
CA GLU A 104 0.92 5.31 5.73
C GLU A 104 2.33 5.45 6.32
N ASP A 105 3.29 5.88 5.51
CA ASP A 105 4.65 6.21 5.96
C ASP A 105 4.71 7.67 6.45
N LYS A 106 5.76 8.04 7.18
CA LYS A 106 5.94 9.37 7.79
C LYS A 106 5.83 10.53 6.79
N SER A 107 6.22 10.28 5.54
CA SER A 107 6.14 11.27 4.46
C SER A 107 4.73 11.49 3.91
N GLY A 108 3.78 10.59 4.20
CA GLY A 108 2.40 10.62 3.70
C GLY A 108 2.24 10.59 2.17
N SER A 109 3.34 10.52 1.41
CA SER A 109 3.36 10.81 -0.02
C SER A 109 3.78 9.62 -0.89
N ARG A 110 4.27 8.55 -0.27
CA ARG A 110 4.81 7.37 -0.94
C ARG A 110 4.18 6.08 -0.43
N VAL A 111 4.26 5.05 -1.25
CA VAL A 111 3.64 3.74 -1.04
C VAL A 111 4.65 2.68 -1.43
N SER A 112 4.82 1.65 -0.62
CA SER A 112 5.75 0.57 -0.97
C SER A 112 5.18 -0.33 -2.05
N ILE A 113 6.01 -0.65 -3.06
CA ILE A 113 5.68 -1.58 -4.15
C ILE A 113 5.40 -2.99 -3.61
N VAL A 114 5.85 -3.29 -2.38
CA VAL A 114 5.48 -4.48 -1.63
C VAL A 114 3.97 -4.68 -1.53
N LEU A 115 3.22 -3.61 -1.29
CA LEU A 115 1.76 -3.70 -1.21
C LEU A 115 1.16 -4.02 -2.58
N LEU A 116 1.75 -3.54 -3.67
CA LEU A 116 1.32 -3.87 -5.03
C LEU A 116 1.52 -5.36 -5.34
N LYS A 117 2.58 -5.99 -4.81
CA LYS A 117 2.79 -7.44 -4.95
C LYS A 117 1.67 -8.26 -4.29
N LEU A 118 1.16 -7.82 -3.14
CA LEU A 118 0.03 -8.47 -2.46
C LEU A 118 -1.31 -8.32 -3.21
N LEU A 119 -1.37 -7.38 -4.17
CA LEU A 119 -2.53 -7.12 -5.01
C LEU A 119 -2.39 -7.75 -6.41
N GLU A 120 -1.38 -8.61 -6.61
CA GLU A 120 -1.18 -9.32 -7.88
C GLU A 120 -2.38 -10.21 -8.20
N ASP A 121 -2.81 -11.02 -7.22
CA ASP A 121 -4.00 -11.85 -7.31
C ASP A 121 -5.14 -11.22 -6.50
N LEU A 122 -6.09 -10.61 -7.21
CA LEU A 122 -7.25 -9.94 -6.62
C LEU A 122 -8.16 -10.90 -5.85
N ASP A 123 -8.21 -12.19 -6.21
CA ASP A 123 -9.01 -13.20 -5.52
C ASP A 123 -8.42 -13.57 -4.16
N ASP A 124 -7.11 -13.37 -3.99
CA ASP A 124 -6.39 -13.60 -2.75
C ASP A 124 -6.37 -12.38 -1.82
N VAL A 125 -6.60 -11.17 -2.34
CA VAL A 125 -6.58 -9.91 -1.55
C VAL A 125 -7.50 -10.00 -0.33
N GLY A 126 -8.71 -10.52 -0.49
CA GLY A 126 -9.67 -10.66 0.62
C GLY A 126 -9.30 -11.68 1.68
N LYS A 127 -8.31 -12.55 1.41
CA LYS A 127 -7.88 -13.64 2.31
C LYS A 127 -6.73 -13.22 3.24
N TYR A 128 -6.13 -12.05 3.03
CA TYR A 128 -5.07 -11.54 3.89
C TYR A 128 -5.62 -10.89 5.15
N ALA A 129 -4.90 -11.03 6.26
CA ALA A 129 -5.21 -10.40 7.53
C ALA A 129 -4.82 -8.91 7.54
N TRP A 130 -5.41 -8.10 6.65
CA TRP A 130 -5.10 -6.68 6.47
C TRP A 130 -5.23 -5.86 7.76
N GLY A 131 -6.25 -6.13 8.58
CA GLY A 131 -6.46 -5.44 9.84
C GLY A 131 -5.37 -5.74 10.87
N ALA A 132 -4.96 -7.00 10.98
CA ALA A 132 -3.86 -7.38 11.87
C ALA A 132 -2.53 -6.79 11.40
N ALA A 133 -2.29 -6.78 10.09
CA ALA A 133 -1.10 -6.17 9.51
C ALA A 133 -1.04 -4.65 9.75
N ALA A 134 -2.17 -3.95 9.55
CA ALA A 134 -2.27 -2.50 9.80
C ALA A 134 -2.04 -2.17 11.28
N LEU A 135 -2.63 -2.96 12.20
CA LEU A 135 -2.43 -2.78 13.64
C LEU A 135 -0.99 -3.04 14.07
N ALA A 136 -0.38 -4.12 13.58
CA ALA A 136 1.03 -4.44 13.86
C ALA A 136 1.96 -3.33 13.33
N TYR A 137 1.68 -2.79 12.14
CA TYR A 137 2.42 -1.68 11.57
C TYR A 137 2.31 -0.41 12.42
N LEU A 138 1.10 -0.06 12.86
CA LEU A 138 0.85 1.05 13.79
C LEU A 138 1.62 0.89 15.10
N TYR A 139 1.53 -0.28 15.74
CA TYR A 139 2.25 -0.54 17.00
C TYR A 139 3.77 -0.47 16.86
N ARG A 140 4.32 -0.93 15.74
CA ARG A 140 5.76 -0.79 15.45
C ARG A 140 6.19 0.68 15.38
N HIS A 141 5.36 1.54 14.79
CA HIS A 141 5.64 2.97 14.67
C HIS A 141 5.42 3.72 15.99
N LEU A 142 4.41 3.35 16.77
CA LEU A 142 4.24 3.87 18.14
C LEU A 142 5.41 3.52 19.04
N GLY A 143 5.88 2.26 19.00
CA GLY A 143 7.08 1.84 19.73
C GLY A 143 8.35 2.54 19.23
N SER A 144 8.39 2.98 17.98
CA SER A 144 9.51 3.77 17.45
C SER A 144 9.42 5.25 17.83
N ALA A 145 8.20 5.78 17.99
CA ALA A 145 7.94 7.17 18.33
C ALA A 145 8.31 7.53 19.78
N THR A 146 8.45 6.54 20.67
CA THR A 146 8.95 6.76 22.04
C THR A 146 10.44 7.14 22.10
N ARG A 147 11.15 7.08 20.97
CA ARG A 147 12.56 7.45 20.86
C ARG A 147 12.70 8.96 20.68
N LEU A 148 13.63 9.57 21.41
CA LEU A 148 13.88 11.02 21.49
C LEU A 148 14.04 11.77 20.15
N GLN A 149 14.36 11.06 19.05
CA GLN A 149 14.61 11.66 17.74
C GLN A 149 13.46 11.51 16.73
N VAL A 150 12.31 10.97 17.16
CA VAL A 150 11.17 10.71 16.26
C VAL A 150 10.06 11.74 16.52
N SER A 151 9.81 12.61 15.54
CA SER A 151 8.77 13.65 15.59
C SER A 151 7.49 13.29 14.83
N GLN A 152 7.44 12.13 14.18
CA GLN A 152 6.33 11.70 13.33
C GLN A 152 6.00 10.23 13.54
N ILE A 153 4.70 9.93 13.57
CA ILE A 153 4.15 8.58 13.70
C ILE A 153 3.52 8.20 12.36
N ALA A 154 3.68 6.93 11.98
CA ALA A 154 3.18 6.34 10.75
C ALA A 154 2.18 5.22 11.06
N GLY A 155 1.45 4.78 10.04
CA GLY A 155 0.34 3.84 10.14
C GLY A 155 -1.03 4.53 10.20
N TYR A 156 -2.07 3.73 10.40
CA TYR A 156 -3.45 4.22 10.36
C TYR A 156 -3.87 4.87 11.68
N LEU A 157 -3.53 6.15 11.84
CA LEU A 157 -3.70 6.91 13.09
C LEU A 157 -5.15 7.12 13.52
N THR A 158 -6.11 7.03 12.60
CA THR A 158 -7.55 7.13 12.92
C THR A 158 -7.99 6.07 13.95
N LEU A 159 -7.30 4.93 14.02
CA LEU A 159 -7.54 3.95 15.09
C LEU A 159 -7.27 4.53 16.49
N LEU A 160 -6.33 5.46 16.64
CA LEU A 160 -6.04 6.11 17.93
C LEU A 160 -6.98 7.29 18.24
N GLU A 161 -7.68 7.83 17.24
CA GLU A 161 -8.60 8.95 17.46
C GLU A 161 -9.96 8.47 18.00
N VAL A 162 -10.31 7.21 17.71
CA VAL A 162 -11.59 6.61 18.11
C VAL A 162 -11.55 6.02 19.54
N PHE A 163 -10.35 5.79 20.11
CA PHE A 163 -10.13 5.20 21.44
C PHE A 163 -9.30 6.10 22.34
#